data_AF-C0P070-F1
#
_entry.id   AF-C0P070-F1
#
_cell.length_a   1.000
_cell.length_b   1.000
_cell.length_c   1.000
_cell.angle_alpha   90.00
_cell.angle_beta   90.00
_cell.angle_gamma   90.00
#
_symmetry.space_group_name_H-M   'P 1'
#
loop_
_entity.id
_entity.type
_entity.pdbx_description
1 polymer ?
#
loop_
_entity_poly.entity_id
_entity_poly.type
_entity_poly.pdbx_seq_one_letter_code
_entity_poly.pdbx_strand_id
1 'polypeptide(L)'
;MTPLTILTSLIAIVSAARITPQHYQPCGGYVVKPKPCQRGFICIDDPRKPGCGMACDIPGICIKPEFCGGIAGIACPEGKKCYDNPRDKCDPKKGGADCGGICL
;
A
#
# COMPACT_ATOMS: atom_id res chain seq x y z
N MET A 1 39.34 0.39 -46.02
CA MET A 1 37.92 0.00 -45.84
C MET A 1 37.81 -0.73 -44.50
N THR A 2 37.60 -0.02 -43.41
CA THR A 2 37.25 -0.60 -42.10
C THR A 2 36.72 0.53 -41.20
N PRO A 3 35.40 0.64 -41.01
CA PRO A 3 34.84 1.60 -40.06
C PRO A 3 34.96 1.02 -38.66
N LEU A 4 35.70 1.68 -37.77
CA LEU A 4 35.73 1.33 -36.35
C LEU A 4 34.36 1.64 -35.73
N THR A 5 33.61 0.58 -35.44
CA THR A 5 32.39 0.57 -34.63
C THR A 5 32.69 1.09 -33.21
N ILE A 6 32.24 2.30 -32.91
CA ILE A 6 32.25 2.86 -31.55
C ILE A 6 31.06 2.23 -30.81
N LEU A 7 31.36 1.24 -29.96
CA LEU A 7 30.42 0.64 -29.02
C LEU A 7 30.08 1.68 -27.93
N THR A 8 28.93 2.32 -28.00
CA THR A 8 28.43 3.20 -26.93
C THR A 8 27.71 2.36 -25.88
N SER A 9 28.37 2.12 -24.75
CA SER A 9 27.80 1.46 -23.57
C SER A 9 26.70 2.33 -22.95
N LEU A 10 25.44 2.03 -23.27
CA LEU A 10 24.26 2.64 -22.63
C LEU A 10 24.12 2.10 -21.20
N ILE A 11 24.63 2.83 -20.22
CA ILE A 11 24.40 2.53 -18.80
C ILE A 11 22.96 2.95 -18.47
N ALA A 12 22.04 1.99 -18.45
CA ALA A 12 20.69 2.19 -17.92
C ALA A 12 20.79 2.38 -16.40
N ILE A 13 20.75 3.64 -15.95
CA ILE A 13 20.69 3.97 -14.53
C ILE A 13 19.30 3.55 -14.03
N VAL A 14 19.23 2.41 -13.33
CA VAL A 14 18.01 1.99 -12.64
C VAL A 14 17.87 2.93 -11.43
N SER A 15 17.15 4.03 -11.61
CA SER A 15 16.70 4.84 -10.48
C SER A 15 15.78 3.97 -9.64
N ALA A 16 16.32 3.34 -8.59
CA ALA A 16 15.52 2.79 -7.52
C ALA A 16 14.71 3.97 -6.97
N ALA A 17 13.46 4.09 -7.40
CA ALA A 17 12.53 5.07 -6.87
C ALA A 17 12.62 4.92 -5.36
N ARG A 18 13.16 5.96 -4.70
CA ARG A 18 13.30 5.97 -3.24
C ARG A 18 11.88 6.08 -2.74
N ILE A 19 11.22 4.95 -2.52
CA ILE A 19 9.89 4.92 -1.92
C ILE A 19 10.11 5.45 -0.51
N THR A 20 9.86 6.74 -0.30
CA THR A 20 9.83 7.29 1.03
C THR A 20 8.75 6.52 1.79
N PRO A 21 9.05 6.00 2.99
CA PRO A 21 8.04 5.33 3.78
C PRO A 21 6.85 6.27 3.94
N GLN A 22 5.71 5.90 3.35
CA GLN A 22 4.50 6.71 3.45
C GLN A 22 4.12 6.80 4.93
N HIS A 23 4.09 8.03 5.45
CA HIS A 23 3.73 8.29 6.84
C HIS A 23 2.25 8.66 6.91
N TYR A 24 1.47 7.82 7.59
CA TYR A 24 0.04 8.05 7.78
C TYR A 24 -0.24 8.53 9.19
N GLN A 25 -1.25 9.40 9.33
CA GLN A 25 -1.73 9.80 10.64
C GLN A 25 -2.26 8.57 11.40
N PRO A 26 -1.85 8.35 12.66
CA PRO A 26 -2.44 7.30 13.48
C PRO A 26 -3.88 7.63 13.86
N CYS A 27 -4.73 6.62 13.94
CA CYS A 27 -6.14 6.73 14.34
C CYS A 27 -6.59 5.57 15.21
N GLY A 28 -7.77 5.71 15.82
CA GLY A 28 -8.33 4.67 16.67
C GLY A 28 -7.47 4.43 17.92
N GLY A 29 -7.27 3.15 18.23
CA GLY A 29 -6.68 2.67 19.48
C GLY A 29 -7.66 2.70 20.66
N TYR A 30 -7.40 1.89 21.68
CA TYR A 30 -8.12 1.82 22.95
C TYR A 30 -7.62 2.88 23.94
N VAL A 31 -7.49 4.12 23.47
CA VAL A 31 -7.21 5.29 24.32
C VAL A 31 -8.52 5.97 24.74
N VAL A 32 -8.51 6.69 25.87
CA VAL A 32 -9.70 7.40 26.43
C VAL A 32 -10.41 8.26 25.38
N LYS A 33 -9.65 8.86 24.46
CA LYS A 33 -10.18 9.65 23.34
C LYS A 33 -9.52 9.21 22.02
N PRO A 34 -10.10 8.24 21.29
CA PRO A 34 -9.53 7.75 20.04
C PRO A 34 -9.36 8.87 19.02
N LYS A 35 -8.22 8.90 18.33
CA LYS A 35 -7.94 9.94 17.33
C LYS A 35 -8.77 9.68 16.07
N PRO A 36 -9.65 10.61 15.65
CA PRO A 36 -10.36 10.47 14.39
C PRO A 36 -9.44 10.76 13.21
N CYS A 37 -9.83 10.30 12.03
CA CYS A 37 -9.22 10.73 10.79
C CYS A 37 -9.81 12.06 10.31
N GLN A 38 -9.05 12.78 9.47
CA GLN A 38 -9.57 13.93 8.74
C GLN A 38 -10.75 13.53 7.84
N ARG A 39 -11.59 14.50 7.47
CA ARG A 39 -12.76 14.26 6.60
C ARG A 39 -12.33 13.65 5.26
N GLY A 40 -13.01 12.57 4.85
CA GLY A 40 -12.72 11.85 3.60
C GLY A 40 -11.67 10.74 3.74
N PHE A 41 -11.10 10.56 4.93
CA PHE A 41 -10.21 9.45 5.25
C PHE A 41 -10.94 8.41 6.10
N ILE A 42 -10.48 7.17 6.02
CA ILE A 42 -10.98 6.05 6.83
C ILE A 42 -9.86 5.54 7.73
N CYS A 43 -10.22 5.07 8.93
CA CYS A 43 -9.30 4.43 9.85
C CYS A 43 -9.30 2.92 9.60
N ILE A 44 -8.11 2.35 9.36
CA ILE A 44 -7.92 0.91 9.11
C ILE A 44 -6.71 0.39 9.87
N ASP A 45 -6.64 -0.92 10.08
CA ASP A 45 -5.38 -1.56 10.47
C ASP A 45 -4.33 -1.37 9.37
N ASP A 46 -3.07 -1.11 9.73
CA ASP A 46 -1.98 -0.92 8.77
C ASP A 46 -1.61 -2.26 8.11
N PRO A 47 -1.98 -2.52 6.84
CA PRO A 47 -1.73 -3.82 6.21
C PRO A 47 -0.25 -4.09 5.98
N ARG A 48 0.61 -3.06 6.10
CA ARG A 48 2.07 -3.18 6.00
C ARG A 48 2.66 -3.80 7.26
N LYS A 49 1.89 -3.86 8.36
CA LYS A 49 2.31 -4.39 9.66
C LYS A 49 1.41 -5.58 10.02
N PRO A 50 1.87 -6.82 9.82
CA PRO A 50 1.10 -7.99 10.23
C PRO A 50 0.90 -8.01 11.75
N GLY A 51 -0.21 -8.58 12.20
CA GLY A 51 -0.57 -8.67 13.61
C GLY A 51 -2.08 -8.51 13.80
N CYS A 52 -2.51 -8.31 15.04
CA CYS A 52 -3.93 -8.11 15.37
C CYS A 52 -4.40 -6.65 15.27
N GLY A 53 -3.52 -5.70 14.91
CA GLY A 53 -3.89 -4.31 14.67
C GLY A 53 -4.60 -3.65 15.86
N MET A 54 -5.63 -2.87 15.57
CA MET A 54 -6.44 -2.18 16.57
C MET A 54 -7.09 -3.13 17.58
N ALA A 55 -7.31 -4.41 17.24
CA ALA A 55 -7.84 -5.39 18.20
C ALA A 55 -6.89 -5.69 19.37
N CYS A 56 -5.59 -5.42 19.21
CA CYS A 56 -4.59 -5.50 20.28
C CYS A 56 -4.03 -4.12 20.66
N ASP A 57 -4.86 -3.08 20.55
CA ASP A 57 -4.50 -1.69 20.89
C ASP A 57 -3.36 -1.08 20.05
N ILE A 58 -3.08 -1.63 18.86
CA ILE A 58 -2.14 -1.00 17.93
C ILE A 58 -2.93 0.07 17.16
N PRO A 59 -2.49 1.34 17.12
CA PRO A 59 -3.19 2.36 16.35
C PRO A 59 -3.31 1.99 14.87
N GLY A 60 -4.49 2.26 14.31
CA GLY A 60 -4.70 2.20 12.86
C GLY A 60 -4.04 3.38 12.14
N ILE A 61 -4.20 3.42 10.83
CA ILE A 61 -3.74 4.50 9.97
C ILE A 61 -4.92 5.16 9.22
N CYS A 62 -4.86 6.48 9.07
CA CYS A 62 -5.80 7.22 8.24
C CYS A 62 -5.36 7.18 6.78
N ILE A 63 -6.19 6.58 5.93
CA ILE A 63 -5.94 6.49 4.49
C ILE A 63 -7.12 7.05 3.70
N LYS A 64 -6.82 7.59 2.51
CA LYS A 64 -7.85 7.89 1.52
C LYS A 64 -8.21 6.57 0.85
N PRO A 65 -9.48 6.14 0.88
CA PRO A 65 -9.87 4.86 0.30
C PRO A 65 -9.66 4.90 -1.21
N GLU A 66 -8.82 3.98 -1.70
CA GLU A 66 -8.49 3.84 -3.12
C GLU A 66 -8.37 2.36 -3.41
N PHE A 67 -9.27 1.86 -4.26
CA PHE A 67 -9.37 0.43 -4.58
C PHE A 67 -8.27 -0.01 -5.52
N CYS A 68 -7.79 -1.23 -5.34
CA CYS A 68 -6.92 -1.94 -6.27
C CYS A 68 -7.22 -3.44 -6.28
N GLY A 69 -6.59 -4.19 -7.18
CA GLY A 69 -6.81 -5.62 -7.31
C GLY A 69 -8.21 -5.91 -7.86
N GLY A 70 -8.91 -6.85 -7.24
CA GLY A 70 -10.15 -7.38 -7.79
C GLY A 70 -9.91 -8.27 -9.03
N ILE A 71 -11.00 -8.79 -9.59
CA ILE A 71 -10.98 -9.59 -10.83
C ILE A 71 -10.40 -8.82 -12.04
N ALA A 72 -10.49 -7.50 -12.03
CA ALA A 72 -9.95 -6.63 -13.07
C ALA A 72 -8.45 -6.32 -12.88
N GLY A 73 -7.83 -6.72 -11.75
CA GLY A 73 -6.42 -6.44 -11.47
C GLY A 73 -6.09 -4.94 -11.46
N ILE A 74 -6.97 -4.12 -10.88
CA ILE A 74 -6.84 -2.65 -10.90
C ILE A 74 -5.53 -2.24 -10.22
N ALA A 75 -4.68 -1.51 -10.96
CA ALA A 75 -3.40 -1.03 -10.46
C ALA A 75 -3.56 0.20 -9.56
N CYS A 76 -2.64 0.36 -8.61
CA CYS A 76 -2.52 1.59 -7.85
C CYS A 76 -1.84 2.71 -8.67
N PRO A 77 -2.09 3.99 -8.31
CA PRO A 77 -1.29 5.09 -8.84
C PRO A 77 0.20 4.91 -8.57
N GLU A 78 1.02 5.65 -9.32
CA GLU A 78 2.47 5.64 -9.17
C GLU A 78 2.90 5.91 -7.72
N GLY A 79 3.90 5.16 -7.26
CA GLY A 79 4.48 5.29 -5.92
C GLY A 79 3.72 4.58 -4.80
N LYS A 80 2.60 3.90 -5.11
CA LYS A 80 1.83 3.11 -4.15
C LYS A 80 1.87 1.62 -4.47
N LYS A 81 1.58 0.80 -3.45
CA LYS A 81 1.45 -0.65 -3.57
C LYS A 81 0.04 -1.08 -3.15
N CYS A 82 -0.47 -2.10 -3.83
CA CYS A 82 -1.75 -2.71 -3.47
C CYS A 82 -1.56 -3.67 -2.29
N TYR A 83 -2.37 -3.49 -1.25
CA TYR A 83 -2.45 -4.38 -0.10
C TYR A 83 -3.86 -4.90 0.07
N ASP A 84 -3.98 -6.11 0.62
CA ASP A 84 -5.27 -6.69 0.99
C ASP A 84 -6.04 -5.76 1.93
N ASN A 85 -7.34 -5.63 1.70
CA ASN A 85 -8.17 -4.71 2.47
C ASN A 85 -8.65 -5.36 3.78
N PRO A 86 -8.14 -4.96 4.95
CA PRO A 86 -8.47 -5.62 6.22
C PRO A 86 -9.92 -5.44 6.67
N ARG A 87 -10.71 -4.62 5.96
CA ARG A 87 -12.12 -4.34 6.27
C ARG A 87 -13.11 -5.25 5.56
N ASP A 88 -12.66 -6.04 4.60
CA ASP A 88 -13.53 -6.97 3.90
C ASP A 88 -13.34 -8.42 4.38
N LYS A 89 -14.02 -9.36 3.71
CA LYS A 89 -14.03 -10.78 4.08
C LYS A 89 -13.20 -11.64 3.10
N CYS A 90 -12.55 -11.01 2.12
CA CYS A 90 -11.72 -11.68 1.14
C CYS A 90 -10.29 -11.66 1.64
N ASP A 91 -9.66 -12.83 1.75
CA ASP A 91 -8.27 -12.93 2.20
C ASP A 91 -7.55 -13.92 1.27
N PRO A 92 -6.62 -13.44 0.42
CA PRO A 92 -5.86 -14.30 -0.47
C PRO A 92 -5.08 -15.41 0.24
N LYS A 93 -4.71 -15.21 1.51
CA LYS A 93 -3.99 -16.20 2.33
C LYS A 93 -4.91 -17.27 2.90
N LYS A 94 -6.24 -17.07 2.83
CA LYS A 94 -7.27 -18.04 3.25
C LYS A 94 -8.05 -18.60 2.06
N GLY A 95 -7.47 -18.53 0.86
CA GLY A 95 -8.05 -19.10 -0.36
C GLY A 95 -9.00 -18.18 -1.12
N GLY A 96 -9.10 -16.90 -0.75
CA GLY A 96 -9.78 -15.90 -1.57
C GLY A 96 -9.05 -15.68 -2.91
N ALA A 97 -9.78 -15.68 -4.01
CA ALA A 97 -9.25 -15.29 -5.32
C ALA A 97 -9.69 -13.86 -5.65
N ASP A 98 -8.89 -13.16 -6.45
CA ASP A 98 -9.26 -11.86 -7.01
C ASP A 98 -9.72 -10.84 -5.96
N CYS A 99 -9.10 -10.84 -4.79
CA CYS A 99 -9.52 -9.98 -3.69
C CYS A 99 -9.29 -8.50 -4.01
N GLY A 100 -10.23 -7.68 -3.53
CA GLY A 100 -10.09 -6.24 -3.52
C GLY A 100 -9.03 -5.81 -2.51
N GLY A 101 -8.31 -4.76 -2.86
CA GLY A 101 -7.27 -4.19 -2.03
C GLY A 101 -7.41 -2.69 -1.89
N ILE A 102 -6.44 -2.13 -1.18
CA ILE A 102 -6.28 -0.70 -0.96
C ILE A 102 -4.87 -0.26 -1.33
N CYS A 103 -4.76 0.93 -1.91
CA CYS A 103 -3.47 1.51 -2.29
C CYS A 103 -2.82 2.27 -1.14
N LEU A 104 -1.62 1.84 -0.76
CA LEU A 104 -0.75 2.51 0.22
C LEU A 104 0.57 2.91 -0.40
#